data_AF-A0A916HED1-F1
#
_entry.id   AF-A0A916HED1-F1
#
_cell.length_a   1.000
_cell.length_b   1.000
_cell.length_c   1.000
_cell.angle_alpha   90.00
_cell.angle_beta   90.00
_cell.angle_gamma   90.00
#
_symmetry.space_group_name_H-M   'P 1'
#
loop_
_entity.id
_entity.type
_entity.pdbx_description
1 polymer ?
#
loop_
_entity_poly.entity_id
_entity_poly.type
_entity_poly.pdbx_seq_one_letter_code
_entity_poly.pdbx_strand_id
1 'polypeptide(L)'
;MKARIASPVMAIAIGLVAVASGQVADTALPAAVARKLGASAGDTRALCWMDCASIARRDLRAYCEGRCPAIRHGDARAACSADCGSIADGDLRAICAGHCNQVGDHDLRATCNGDCDAVRDPALRAFCARDCAAIGTR
;
A
#
# COMPACT_ATOMS: atom_id res chain seq x y z
N MET A 1 19.52 42.68 -7.49
CA MET A 1 20.05 41.36 -7.08
C MET A 1 19.05 40.78 -6.09
N LYS A 2 18.00 40.07 -6.54
CA LYS A 2 17.89 38.60 -6.65
C LYS A 2 18.34 37.85 -5.39
N ALA A 3 17.37 37.51 -4.53
CA ALA A 3 17.30 36.23 -3.81
C ALA A 3 15.88 36.05 -3.25
N ARG A 4 15.01 35.36 -3.99
CA ARG A 4 13.75 34.84 -3.46
C ARG A 4 14.10 33.57 -2.69
N ILE A 5 14.08 33.64 -1.37
CA ILE A 5 14.11 32.47 -0.50
C ILE A 5 12.68 31.93 -0.48
N ALA A 6 12.40 30.95 -1.33
CA ALA A 6 11.12 30.25 -1.37
C ALA A 6 11.38 28.77 -1.13
N SER A 7 11.26 28.35 0.11
CA SER A 7 10.90 27.00 0.57
C SER A 7 10.64 27.10 2.07
N PRO A 8 9.54 26.51 2.57
CA PRO A 8 9.54 25.07 2.76
C PRO A 8 8.24 24.38 2.31
N VAL A 9 8.41 23.19 1.73
CA VAL A 9 7.63 21.97 2.01
C VAL A 9 6.14 22.19 2.25
N MET A 10 5.35 22.15 1.19
CA MET A 10 3.89 22.05 1.29
C MET A 10 3.41 20.87 0.43
N ALA A 11 3.58 19.67 0.98
CA ALA A 11 2.82 18.48 0.58
C ALA A 11 2.30 17.81 1.87
N ILE A 12 1.53 18.57 2.64
CA ILE A 12 0.62 18.00 3.64
C ILE A 12 -0.69 17.75 2.91
N ALA A 13 -0.82 16.54 2.39
CA ALA A 13 -2.11 15.92 2.16
C ALA A 13 -1.97 14.44 2.53
N ILE A 14 -1.50 14.20 3.75
CA ILE A 14 -1.93 13.01 4.47
C ILE A 14 -3.43 13.24 4.66
N GLY A 15 -4.23 12.63 3.80
CA GLY A 15 -5.56 12.21 4.19
C GLY A 15 -5.36 11.28 5.38
N LEU A 16 -5.34 11.89 6.56
CA LEU A 16 -5.13 11.25 7.84
C LEU A 16 -6.35 10.38 8.07
N VAL A 17 -6.33 9.16 7.51
CA VAL A 17 -7.18 8.09 8.01
C VAL A 17 -6.62 7.80 9.39
N ALA A 18 -7.30 8.33 10.41
CA ALA A 18 -7.08 7.93 11.78
C ALA A 18 -7.46 6.45 11.91
N VAL A 19 -6.53 5.55 11.62
CA VAL A 19 -6.61 4.17 12.11
C VAL A 19 -5.92 4.15 13.46
N ALA A 20 -6.74 4.12 14.51
CA ALA A 20 -6.28 3.92 15.85
C ALA A 20 -5.60 2.54 15.97
N SER A 21 -4.44 2.51 16.62
CA SER A 21 -3.67 1.36 17.11
C SER A 21 -3.01 0.40 16.10
N GLY A 22 -1.67 0.45 16.02
CA GLY A 22 -0.85 -0.76 15.92
C GLY A 22 -0.06 -1.05 14.63
N GLN A 23 0.80 -0.13 14.19
CA GLN A 23 2.20 -0.26 13.67
C GLN A 23 2.71 -1.48 12.85
N VAL A 24 1.91 -2.51 12.52
CA VAL A 24 2.33 -3.67 11.70
C VAL A 24 1.27 -4.14 10.69
N ALA A 25 0.03 -3.64 10.76
CA ALA A 25 -1.01 -3.89 9.75
C ALA A 25 -0.93 -2.96 8.52
N ASP A 26 -0.09 -1.92 8.56
CA ASP A 26 -0.09 -0.80 7.61
C ASP A 26 0.54 -1.11 6.23
N THR A 27 1.33 -2.18 6.09
CA THR A 27 2.00 -2.52 4.81
C THR A 27 1.28 -3.62 4.03
N ALA A 28 0.49 -4.47 4.71
CA ALA A 28 -0.15 -5.62 4.09
C ALA A 28 -1.25 -5.22 3.10
N LEU A 29 -2.13 -4.29 3.48
CA LEU A 29 -3.24 -3.87 2.61
C LEU A 29 -2.73 -3.12 1.36
N PRO A 30 -1.84 -2.12 1.45
CA PRO A 30 -1.27 -1.48 0.26
C PRO A 30 -0.54 -2.47 -0.66
N ALA A 31 0.22 -3.41 -0.11
CA ALA A 31 0.94 -4.40 -0.90
C ALA A 31 -0.01 -5.41 -1.57
N ALA A 32 -1.07 -5.84 -0.89
CA ALA A 32 -2.11 -6.70 -1.46
C ALA A 32 -2.85 -5.99 -2.60
N VAL A 33 -3.23 -4.72 -2.42
CA VAL A 33 -3.84 -3.89 -3.47
C VAL A 33 -2.90 -3.73 -4.65
N ALA A 34 -1.62 -3.42 -4.41
CA ALA A 34 -0.61 -3.33 -5.47
C ALA A 34 -0.51 -4.63 -6.27
N ARG A 35 -0.43 -5.79 -5.59
CA ARG A 35 -0.40 -7.12 -6.24
C ARG A 35 -1.66 -7.39 -7.07
N LYS A 36 -2.86 -7.10 -6.56
CA LYS A 36 -4.10 -7.31 -7.33
C LYS A 36 -4.24 -6.42 -8.52
N LEU A 37 -3.85 -5.15 -8.37
CA LEU A 37 -3.83 -4.26 -9.51
C LEU A 37 -2.78 -4.75 -10.52
N GLY A 38 -1.73 -5.45 -10.09
CA GLY A 38 -0.64 -5.95 -10.92
C GLY A 38 0.48 -4.92 -11.04
N ALA A 39 0.78 -4.21 -9.96
CA ALA A 39 1.78 -3.14 -9.90
C ALA A 39 3.15 -3.61 -10.39
N SER A 40 3.87 -2.74 -11.09
CA SER A 40 5.26 -3.01 -11.43
C SER A 40 6.15 -2.94 -10.19
N ALA A 41 7.39 -3.44 -10.29
CA ALA A 41 8.38 -3.25 -9.23
C ALA A 41 8.63 -1.75 -8.95
N GLY A 42 8.60 -0.91 -9.99
CA GLY A 42 8.71 0.54 -9.87
C GLY A 42 7.54 1.15 -9.10
N ASP A 43 6.30 0.77 -9.44
CA ASP A 43 5.10 1.22 -8.73
C ASP A 43 5.10 0.76 -7.26
N THR A 44 5.50 -0.49 -7.01
CA THR A 44 5.56 -1.07 -5.65
C THR A 44 6.62 -0.35 -4.81
N ARG A 45 7.77 -0.01 -5.42
CA ARG A 45 8.82 0.78 -4.80
C ARG A 45 8.38 2.21 -4.50
N ALA A 46 7.70 2.85 -5.44
CA ALA A 46 7.15 4.18 -5.28
C ALA A 46 6.10 4.22 -4.15
N LEU A 47 5.18 3.24 -4.12
CA LEU A 47 4.23 3.06 -3.02
C LEU A 47 4.95 2.85 -1.67
N CYS A 48 6.04 2.08 -1.65
CA CYS A 48 6.83 1.85 -0.46
C CYS A 48 7.41 3.15 0.10
N TRP A 49 7.92 4.05 -0.73
CA TRP A 49 8.40 5.38 -0.31
C TRP A 49 7.30 6.42 -0.13
N MET A 50 6.03 6.08 -0.39
CA MET A 50 4.92 7.03 -0.50
C MET A 50 5.14 8.10 -1.59
N ASP A 51 5.92 7.79 -2.62
CA ASP A 51 6.11 8.62 -3.81
C ASP A 51 4.99 8.35 -4.83
N CYS A 52 3.79 8.82 -4.52
CA CYS A 52 2.61 8.55 -5.35
C CYS A 52 2.75 9.10 -6.78
N ALA A 53 3.53 10.17 -6.98
CA ALA A 53 3.72 10.80 -8.28
C ALA A 53 4.45 9.89 -9.27
N SER A 54 5.36 9.04 -8.77
CA SER A 54 6.12 8.07 -9.57
C SER A 54 5.34 6.79 -9.90
N ILE A 55 4.14 6.61 -9.34
CA ILE A 55 3.28 5.46 -9.63
C ILE A 55 2.63 5.66 -11.01
N ALA A 56 2.97 4.82 -11.97
CA ALA A 56 2.43 4.84 -13.33
C ALA A 56 0.97 4.37 -13.35
N ARG A 57 0.65 3.33 -12.56
CA ARG A 57 -0.70 2.76 -12.47
C ARG A 57 -1.69 3.73 -11.83
N ARG A 58 -2.62 4.25 -12.64
CA ARG A 58 -3.60 5.27 -12.21
C ARG A 58 -4.37 4.91 -10.94
N ASP A 59 -4.91 3.70 -10.86
CA ASP A 59 -5.72 3.27 -9.71
C ASP A 59 -4.87 3.12 -8.44
N LEU A 60 -3.63 2.63 -8.58
CA LEU A 60 -2.70 2.54 -7.45
C LEU A 60 -2.18 3.92 -7.02
N ARG A 61 -1.97 4.83 -7.96
CA ARG A 61 -1.64 6.22 -7.66
C ARG A 61 -2.77 6.90 -6.90
N ALA A 62 -4.01 6.73 -7.37
CA ALA A 62 -5.19 7.22 -6.66
C ALA A 62 -5.33 6.61 -5.26
N TYR A 63 -5.02 5.32 -5.09
CA TYR A 63 -4.96 4.67 -3.78
C TYR A 63 -3.90 5.32 -2.87
N CYS A 64 -2.67 5.48 -3.36
CA CYS A 64 -1.58 6.14 -2.64
C CYS A 64 -1.91 7.59 -2.25
N GLU A 65 -2.58 8.34 -3.14
CA GLU A 65 -3.04 9.72 -2.90
C GLU A 65 -4.30 9.79 -1.99
N GLY A 66 -4.89 8.67 -1.58
CA GLY A 66 -6.14 8.63 -0.82
C GLY A 66 -7.38 9.08 -1.61
N ARG A 67 -7.31 9.13 -2.94
CA ARG A 67 -8.39 9.58 -3.83
C ARG A 67 -9.29 8.41 -4.24
N CYS A 68 -9.92 7.78 -3.25
CA CYS A 68 -10.70 6.55 -3.45
C CYS A 68 -11.77 6.65 -4.54
N PRO A 69 -12.56 7.74 -4.68
CA PRO A 69 -13.54 7.87 -5.76
C PRO A 69 -12.96 7.82 -7.17
N ALA A 70 -11.66 8.12 -7.33
CA ALA A 70 -10.98 8.07 -8.61
C ALA A 70 -10.55 6.64 -9.02
N ILE A 71 -10.55 5.67 -8.09
CA ILE A 71 -10.17 4.28 -8.32
C ILE A 71 -11.30 3.54 -9.05
N ARG A 72 -10.98 2.87 -10.16
CA ARG A 72 -11.96 2.12 -10.96
C ARG A 72 -12.10 0.67 -10.50
N HIS A 73 -11.02 0.06 -10.04
CA HIS A 73 -11.06 -1.29 -9.50
C HIS A 73 -11.87 -1.34 -8.20
N GLY A 74 -12.92 -2.18 -8.18
CA GLY A 74 -13.89 -2.27 -7.07
C GLY A 74 -13.23 -2.52 -5.71
N ASP A 75 -12.47 -3.62 -5.59
CA ASP A 75 -11.81 -3.99 -4.33
C ASP A 75 -10.79 -2.95 -3.85
N ALA A 76 -10.00 -2.37 -4.75
CA ALA A 76 -9.03 -1.34 -4.39
C ALA A 76 -9.71 -0.04 -3.91
N ARG A 77 -10.85 0.32 -4.52
CA ARG A 77 -11.67 1.44 -4.07
C ARG A 77 -12.27 1.16 -2.68
N ALA A 78 -12.83 -0.02 -2.50
CA ALA A 78 -13.40 -0.46 -1.23
C ALA A 78 -12.33 -0.46 -0.12
N ALA A 79 -11.16 -1.04 -0.38
CA ALA A 79 -10.01 -1.01 0.52
C ALA A 79 -9.57 0.43 0.85
N CYS A 80 -9.47 1.32 -0.14
CA CYS A 80 -9.12 2.72 0.06
C CYS A 80 -10.14 3.44 0.96
N SER A 81 -11.44 3.16 0.77
CA SER A 81 -12.53 3.74 1.55
C SER A 81 -12.78 3.02 2.88
N ALA A 82 -11.95 2.05 3.26
CA ALA A 82 -12.13 1.18 4.42
C ALA A 82 -13.47 0.42 4.46
N ASP A 83 -14.11 0.23 3.31
CA ASP A 83 -15.32 -0.56 3.16
C ASP A 83 -14.97 -2.03 2.90
N CYS A 84 -14.47 -2.71 3.93
CA CYS A 84 -14.02 -4.10 3.80
C CYS A 84 -15.16 -5.06 3.40
N GLY A 85 -16.42 -4.73 3.70
CA GLY A 85 -17.59 -5.55 3.36
C GLY A 85 -17.84 -5.64 1.86
N SER A 86 -17.52 -4.58 1.11
CA SER A 86 -17.66 -4.52 -0.34
C SER A 86 -16.49 -5.14 -1.12
N ILE A 87 -15.44 -5.61 -0.44
CA ILE A 87 -14.32 -6.31 -1.08
C ILE A 87 -14.75 -7.74 -1.42
N ALA A 88 -14.65 -8.10 -2.70
CA ALA A 88 -14.98 -9.42 -3.22
C ALA A 88 -13.84 -10.43 -2.98
N ASP A 89 -12.59 -9.99 -3.11
CA ASP A 89 -11.43 -10.84 -2.85
C ASP A 89 -11.29 -11.18 -1.35
N GLY A 90 -11.26 -12.49 -1.04
CA GLY A 90 -11.24 -12.98 0.34
C GLY A 90 -10.01 -12.55 1.13
N ASP A 91 -8.82 -12.55 0.51
CA ASP A 91 -7.56 -12.19 1.16
C ASP A 91 -7.53 -10.69 1.45
N LEU A 92 -7.88 -9.84 0.48
CA LEU A 92 -7.97 -8.40 0.73
C LEU A 92 -9.00 -8.05 1.78
N ARG A 93 -10.17 -8.70 1.76
CA ARG A 93 -11.19 -8.48 2.77
C ARG A 93 -10.69 -8.85 4.16
N ALA A 94 -10.02 -10.00 4.28
CA ALA A 94 -9.45 -10.45 5.54
C ALA A 94 -8.38 -9.47 6.05
N ILE A 95 -7.45 -9.02 5.19
CA ILE A 95 -6.43 -8.03 5.55
C ILE A 95 -7.07 -6.70 5.95
N CYS A 96 -8.03 -6.20 5.16
CA CYS A 96 -8.75 -4.97 5.45
C CYS A 96 -9.47 -5.02 6.80
N ALA A 97 -10.08 -6.17 7.14
CA ALA A 97 -10.75 -6.40 8.41
C ALA A 97 -9.80 -6.75 9.57
N GLY A 98 -8.48 -6.86 9.33
CA GLY A 98 -7.49 -7.26 10.34
C GLY A 98 -7.51 -8.75 10.70
N HIS A 99 -8.17 -9.59 9.92
CA HIS A 99 -8.27 -11.04 10.14
C HIS A 99 -7.16 -11.82 9.42
N CYS A 100 -5.89 -11.59 9.79
CA CYS A 100 -4.74 -12.21 9.10
C CYS A 100 -4.79 -13.74 9.05
N ASN A 101 -5.40 -14.39 10.04
CA ASN A 101 -5.60 -15.85 10.08
C ASN A 101 -6.54 -16.38 8.98
N GLN A 102 -7.39 -15.53 8.39
CA GLN A 102 -8.31 -15.87 7.30
C GLN A 102 -7.68 -15.68 5.91
N VAL A 103 -6.47 -15.11 5.84
CA VAL A 103 -5.74 -14.91 4.58
C VAL A 103 -5.16 -16.24 4.10
N GLY A 104 -5.53 -16.63 2.87
CA GLY A 104 -5.11 -17.86 2.21
C GLY A 104 -3.73 -17.75 1.57
N ASP A 105 -3.37 -16.60 0.98
CA ASP A 105 -2.02 -16.35 0.48
C ASP A 105 -1.02 -16.27 1.65
N HIS A 106 -0.08 -17.21 1.65
CA HIS A 106 0.93 -17.32 2.72
C HIS A 106 1.73 -16.03 2.93
N ASP A 107 2.15 -15.37 1.85
CA ASP A 107 3.04 -14.23 1.93
C ASP A 107 2.28 -12.96 2.36
N LEU A 108 1.03 -12.80 1.90
CA LEU A 108 0.12 -11.77 2.41
C LEU A 108 -0.22 -12.01 3.88
N ARG A 109 -0.45 -13.26 4.30
CA ARG A 109 -0.69 -13.60 5.70
C ARG A 109 0.51 -13.26 6.57
N ALA A 110 1.71 -13.64 6.14
CA ALA A 110 2.95 -13.31 6.81
C ALA A 110 3.13 -11.79 6.94
N THR A 111 2.92 -11.05 5.84
CA THR A 111 2.94 -9.58 5.84
C THR A 111 1.91 -8.98 6.79
N CYS A 112 0.68 -9.51 6.79
CA CYS A 112 -0.41 -9.08 7.68
C CYS A 112 -0.08 -9.30 9.16
N ASN A 113 0.60 -10.41 9.49
CA ASN A 113 1.09 -10.71 10.83
C ASN A 113 2.38 -9.93 11.20
N GLY A 114 2.97 -9.17 10.27
CA GLY A 114 4.26 -8.51 10.46
C GLY A 114 5.48 -9.45 10.42
N ASP A 115 5.30 -10.71 10.01
CA ASP A 115 6.38 -11.70 9.86
C ASP A 115 7.03 -11.57 8.48
N CYS A 116 7.82 -10.52 8.29
CA CYS A 116 8.46 -10.25 7.00
C CYS A 116 9.48 -11.32 6.60
N ASP A 117 10.10 -12.02 7.56
CA ASP A 117 11.10 -13.06 7.28
C ASP A 117 10.46 -14.32 6.67
N ALA A 118 9.20 -14.61 7.02
CA ALA A 118 8.42 -15.68 6.39
C ALA A 118 7.96 -15.36 4.94
N VAL A 119 8.06 -14.10 4.49
CA VAL A 119 7.61 -13.70 3.15
C VAL A 119 8.55 -14.22 2.06
N ARG A 120 8.02 -15.06 1.16
CA ARG A 120 8.80 -15.71 0.10
C ARG A 120 8.94 -14.82 -1.14
N ASP A 121 7.91 -14.07 -1.52
CA ASP A 121 8.00 -13.06 -2.56
C ASP A 121 8.91 -11.90 -2.09
N PRO A 122 10.04 -11.64 -2.76
CA PRO A 122 11.00 -10.75 -2.11
C PRO A 122 10.78 -9.27 -2.37
N ALA A 123 9.98 -8.91 -3.38
CA ALA A 123 9.51 -7.54 -3.48
C ALA A 123 8.54 -7.23 -2.34
N LEU A 124 7.65 -8.17 -2.01
CA LEU A 124 6.75 -8.10 -0.88
C LEU A 124 7.50 -8.15 0.46
N ARG A 125 8.53 -8.98 0.59
CA ARG A 125 9.39 -9.03 1.79
C ARG A 125 10.10 -7.71 2.00
N ALA A 126 10.70 -7.15 0.95
CA ALA A 126 11.33 -5.84 0.98
C ALA A 126 10.32 -4.74 1.34
N PHE A 127 9.11 -4.79 0.77
CA PHE A 127 8.02 -3.87 1.13
C PHE A 127 7.61 -3.98 2.61
N CYS A 128 7.42 -5.20 3.10
CA CYS A 128 7.08 -5.53 4.48
C CYS A 128 8.16 -5.01 5.45
N ALA A 129 9.42 -5.32 5.17
CA ALA A 129 10.58 -4.90 5.95
C ALA A 129 10.93 -3.41 5.79
N ARG A 130 10.16 -2.68 4.96
CA ARG A 130 10.39 -1.27 4.61
C ARG A 130 11.75 -1.02 3.94
N ASP A 131 12.36 -2.05 3.38
CA ASP A 131 13.56 -1.98 2.54
C ASP A 131 13.17 -1.67 1.09
N CYS A 132 12.64 -0.46 0.87
CA CYS A 132 12.13 -0.07 -0.44
C CYS A 132 13.21 -0.11 -1.54
N ALA A 133 14.48 0.09 -1.18
CA ALA A 133 15.59 0.05 -2.13
C ALA A 133 15.79 -1.35 -2.74
N ALA A 134 15.53 -2.41 -1.99
CA ALA A 134 15.66 -3.80 -2.45
C ALA A 134 14.49 -4.30 -3.32
N ILE A 135 13.39 -3.54 -3.42
CA ILE A 135 12.28 -3.91 -4.31
C ILE A 135 12.80 -3.90 -5.76
N GLY A 136 12.64 -4.99 -6.51
CA GLY A 136 13.01 -5.05 -7.93
C GLY A 136 14.52 -5.11 -8.24
N THR A 137 15.38 -5.36 -7.26
CA THR A 137 16.83 -5.55 -7.47
C THR A 137 17.18 -7.01 -7.78
N ARG A 138 16.43 -7.66 -8.67
CA ARG A 138 16.66 -9.04 -9.12
C ARG A 138 16.81 -9.14 -10.62
#